data_AF-A0A8T3RDD6-F1
#
_entry.id   AF-A0A8T3RDD6-F1
#
_cell.length_a   1.000
_cell.length_b   1.000
_cell.length_c   1.000
_cell.angle_alpha   90.00
_cell.angle_beta   90.00
_cell.angle_gamma   90.00
#
_symmetry.space_group_name_H-M   'P 1'
#
loop_
_entity.id
_entity.type
_entity.pdbx_description
1 polymer ?
#
loop_
_entity_poly.entity_id
_entity_poly.type
_entity_poly.pdbx_seq_one_letter_code
_entity_poly.pdbx_strand_id
1 'polypeptide(L)'
;MFDAISWIIFIVLVGGLLALDLLVFHRHARAVSMREAAAWVTVWVILGLGFGAFIFATRGPTTGAEYLAGYLIEYSLSMDNVFVFAVLFGYFAVPPAYQHRLLFWGVLGAIVFRAIFIVGGTVLLDSFHVVIYFFG
;
A
#
# COMPACT_ATOMS: atom_id res chain seq x y z
N MET A 1 10.71 15.62 -17.62
CA MET A 1 9.37 15.56 -18.25
C MET A 1 9.06 14.08 -18.41
N PHE A 2 8.36 13.47 -17.44
CA PHE A 2 7.96 12.08 -17.57
C PHE A 2 6.98 11.98 -18.74
N ASP A 3 7.37 11.27 -19.78
CA ASP A 3 6.59 11.00 -20.98
C ASP A 3 5.35 10.15 -20.66
N ALA A 4 4.24 10.39 -21.36
CA ALA A 4 2.99 9.63 -21.20
C ALA A 4 3.20 8.10 -21.34
N ILE A 5 4.25 7.70 -22.06
CA ILE A 5 4.68 6.32 -22.25
C ILE A 5 5.14 5.71 -20.92
N SER A 6 5.95 6.43 -20.12
CA SER A 6 6.39 5.98 -18.78
C SER A 6 5.21 5.72 -17.83
N TRP A 7 4.16 6.55 -17.88
CA TRP A 7 2.94 6.33 -17.10
C TRP A 7 2.14 5.12 -17.57
N ILE A 8 2.01 4.94 -18.89
CA ILE A 8 1.34 3.76 -19.46
C ILE A 8 2.08 2.48 -19.08
N ILE A 9 3.42 2.48 -19.19
CA ILE A 9 4.25 1.33 -18.79
C ILE A 9 4.06 1.04 -17.30
N PHE A 10 4.09 2.06 -16.44
CA PHE A 10 3.87 1.89 -15.00
C PHE A 10 2.50 1.28 -14.69
N ILE A 11 1.43 1.80 -15.28
CA ILE A 11 0.06 1.30 -15.07
C ILE A 11 -0.08 -0.13 -15.57
N VAL A 12 0.47 -0.45 -16.75
CA VAL A 12 0.41 -1.80 -17.32
C VAL A 12 1.22 -2.78 -16.50
N LEU A 13 2.40 -2.39 -16.03
CA LEU A 13 3.27 -3.23 -15.20
C LEU A 13 2.63 -3.50 -13.83
N VAL A 14 2.17 -2.46 -13.14
CA VAL A 14 1.50 -2.59 -11.84
C VAL A 14 0.19 -3.37 -11.98
N GLY A 15 -0.62 -3.05 -12.99
CA GLY A 15 -1.86 -3.75 -13.28
C GLY A 15 -1.63 -5.22 -13.65
N GLY A 16 -0.57 -5.52 -14.40
CA GLY A 16 -0.18 -6.88 -14.78
C GLY A 16 0.34 -7.69 -13.60
N LEU A 17 1.18 -7.10 -12.74
CA LEU A 17 1.65 -7.73 -11.51
C LEU A 17 0.50 -8.00 -10.54
N LEU A 18 -0.42 -7.04 -10.37
CA LEU A 18 -1.65 -7.25 -9.59
C LEU A 18 -2.50 -8.35 -10.21
N ALA A 19 -2.76 -8.33 -11.51
CA ALA A 19 -3.53 -9.37 -12.17
C ALA A 19 -2.90 -10.75 -11.98
N LEU A 20 -1.57 -10.85 -12.06
CA LEU A 20 -0.82 -12.10 -11.87
C LEU A 20 -0.90 -12.59 -10.42
N ASP A 21 -0.72 -11.69 -9.44
CA ASP A 21 -0.88 -12.00 -8.02
C ASP A 21 -2.32 -12.50 -7.73
N LEU A 22 -3.31 -11.83 -8.32
CA LEU A 22 -4.73 -12.13 -8.11
C LEU A 22 -5.21 -13.42 -8.84
N LEU A 23 -4.75 -13.69 -10.07
CA LEU A 23 -5.17 -14.87 -10.85
C LEU A 23 -4.41 -16.16 -10.45
N VAL A 24 -3.12 -16.04 -10.13
CA VAL A 24 -2.21 -17.21 -10.02
C VAL A 24 -2.04 -17.69 -8.58
N PHE A 25 -2.05 -16.82 -7.57
CA PHE A 25 -1.81 -17.20 -6.17
C PHE A 25 -3.07 -17.72 -5.43
N HIS A 26 -3.91 -18.47 -6.13
CA HIS A 26 -5.19 -18.96 -5.63
C HIS A 26 -5.13 -20.27 -4.83
N ARG A 27 -4.04 -20.65 -4.13
CA ARG A 27 -3.96 -22.05 -3.63
C ARG A 27 -3.63 -22.44 -2.20
N HIS A 28 -2.87 -21.74 -1.36
CA HIS A 28 -2.58 -22.33 -0.03
C HIS A 28 -2.57 -21.32 1.11
N ALA A 29 -3.77 -20.94 1.54
CA ALA A 29 -4.02 -20.17 2.76
C ALA A 29 -3.86 -21.08 3.99
N ARG A 30 -2.63 -21.23 4.48
CA ARG A 30 -2.43 -21.63 5.89
C ARG A 30 -2.67 -20.38 6.73
N ALA A 31 -3.53 -20.46 7.72
CA ALA A 31 -3.71 -19.39 8.70
C ALA A 31 -2.35 -19.15 9.39
N VAL A 32 -1.68 -18.06 9.03
CA VAL A 32 -0.42 -17.67 9.66
C VAL A 32 -0.75 -17.29 11.09
N SER A 33 -0.10 -17.93 12.05
CA SER A 33 -0.32 -17.60 13.45
C SER A 33 0.16 -16.17 13.76
N MET A 34 -0.42 -15.51 14.77
CA MET A 34 -0.02 -14.15 15.17
C MET A 34 1.50 -14.04 15.42
N ARG A 35 2.12 -15.10 15.94
CA ARG A 35 3.58 -15.16 16.19
C ARG A 35 4.39 -15.19 14.90
N GLU A 36 3.96 -16.00 13.92
CA GLU A 36 4.61 -16.05 12.61
C GLU A 36 4.43 -14.72 11.87
N ALA A 37 3.24 -14.11 11.92
CA ALA A 37 2.98 -12.81 11.31
C ALA A 37 3.88 -11.72 11.91
N ALA A 38 3.99 -11.65 13.24
CA ALA A 38 4.87 -10.71 13.92
C ALA A 38 6.36 -10.93 13.59
N ALA A 39 6.79 -12.20 13.49
CA ALA A 39 8.15 -12.54 13.06
C ALA A 39 8.42 -12.05 11.63
N TRP A 40 7.49 -12.29 10.69
CA TRP A 40 7.62 -11.81 9.32
C TRP A 40 7.71 -10.28 9.24
N VAL A 41 6.83 -9.56 9.95
CA VAL A 41 6.89 -8.09 10.00
C VAL A 41 8.24 -7.63 10.54
N THR A 42 8.74 -8.26 11.61
CA THR A 42 10.03 -7.92 12.21
C THR A 42 11.19 -8.10 11.22
N VAL A 43 11.21 -9.22 10.49
CA VAL A 43 12.22 -9.47 9.44
C VAL A 43 12.19 -8.40 8.36
N TRP A 44 11.00 -8.05 7.86
CA TRP A 44 10.85 -7.03 6.82
C TRP A 44 11.24 -5.63 7.32
N VAL A 45 10.89 -5.28 8.55
CA VAL A 45 11.28 -3.98 9.15
C VAL A 45 12.79 -3.90 9.32
N ILE A 46 13.43 -4.96 9.81
CA ILE A 46 14.89 -5.00 9.95
C ILE A 46 15.58 -4.86 8.59
N LEU A 47 15.09 -5.55 7.56
CA LEU A 47 15.63 -5.43 6.21
C LEU A 47 15.48 -4.00 5.66
N GLY A 48 14.31 -3.39 5.83
CA GLY A 48 14.04 -2.02 5.39
C GLY A 48 14.93 -0.99 6.09
N LEU A 49 15.08 -1.10 7.42
CA LEU A 49 15.97 -0.25 8.21
C LEU A 49 17.45 -0.50 7.92
N GLY A 50 17.85 -1.76 7.72
CA GLY A 50 19.20 -2.12 7.33
C GLY A 50 19.60 -1.54 5.98
N PHE A 51 18.68 -1.57 5.02
CA PHE A 51 18.89 -0.90 3.73
C PHE A 51 18.96 0.63 3.89
N GLY A 52 18.12 1.22 4.76
CA GLY A 52 18.21 2.64 5.09
C GLY A 52 19.56 3.04 5.70
N ALA A 53 20.09 2.21 6.61
CA ALA A 53 21.43 2.40 7.17
C ALA A 53 22.53 2.29 6.10
N PHE A 54 22.39 1.36 5.16
CA PHE A 54 23.29 1.25 4.01
C PHE A 54 23.26 2.50 3.12
N ILE A 55 22.07 3.05 2.83
CA ILE A 55 21.92 4.32 2.09
C ILE A 55 22.53 5.47 2.88
N PHE A 56 22.29 5.54 4.19
CA PHE A 56 22.87 6.57 5.06
C PHE A 56 24.41 6.55 5.01
N ALA A 57 25.02 5.36 5.03
CA ALA A 57 26.47 5.19 4.98
C ALA A 57 27.08 5.48 3.60
N THR A 58 26.37 5.19 2.50
CA THR A 58 26.93 5.27 1.13
C THR A 58 26.55 6.56 0.38
N ARG A 59 25.35 7.09 0.61
CA ARG A 59 24.77 8.26 -0.08
C ARG A 59 24.66 9.49 0.83
N GLY A 60 25.07 9.35 2.09
CA GLY A 60 25.10 10.41 3.09
C GLY A 60 23.77 10.63 3.83
N PRO A 61 23.78 11.54 4.83
CA PRO A 61 22.69 11.68 5.78
C PRO A 61 21.37 12.19 5.18
N THR A 62 21.44 13.05 4.16
CA THR A 62 20.25 13.65 3.52
C THR A 62 19.44 12.59 2.78
N THR A 63 20.08 11.83 1.88
CA THR A 63 19.45 10.74 1.15
C THR A 63 18.95 9.63 2.08
N GLY A 64 19.70 9.33 3.15
CA GLY A 64 19.28 8.38 4.17
C GLY A 64 18.03 8.83 4.93
N ALA A 65 17.93 10.12 5.26
CA ALA A 65 16.75 10.70 5.90
C ALA A 65 15.54 10.72 4.95
N GLU A 66 15.72 11.04 3.66
CA GLU A 66 14.67 10.98 2.64
C GLU A 66 14.14 9.55 2.47
N TYR A 67 15.02 8.55 2.41
CA TYR A 67 14.62 7.15 2.36
C TYR A 67 13.84 6.76 3.60
N LEU A 68 14.32 7.10 4.80
CA LEU A 68 13.66 6.74 6.05
C LEU A 68 12.28 7.42 6.18
N ALA A 69 12.17 8.69 5.76
CA ALA A 69 10.90 9.40 5.71
C ALA A 69 9.92 8.72 4.74
N GLY A 70 10.36 8.38 3.53
CA GLY A 70 9.56 7.64 2.56
C GLY A 70 9.12 6.28 3.09
N TYR A 71 10.05 5.52 3.66
CA TYR A 71 9.78 4.21 4.27
C TYR A 71 8.72 4.30 5.37
N LEU A 72 8.82 5.28 6.28
CA LEU A 72 7.83 5.48 7.34
C LEU A 72 6.46 5.91 6.81
N ILE A 73 6.43 6.75 5.78
CA ILE A 73 5.16 7.15 5.12
C ILE A 73 4.50 5.92 4.49
N GLU A 74 5.22 5.13 3.72
CA GLU A 74 4.68 3.92 3.09
C GLU A 74 4.25 2.87 4.13
N TYR A 75 5.04 2.69 5.18
CA TYR A 75 4.73 1.76 6.27
C TYR A 75 3.47 2.18 7.04
N SER A 76 3.33 3.47 7.36
CA SER A 76 2.14 3.99 8.06
C SER A 76 0.87 3.86 7.22
N LEU A 77 0.95 4.16 5.91
CA LEU A 77 -0.17 4.00 4.98
C LEU A 77 -0.58 2.52 4.83
N SER A 78 0.38 1.60 4.90
CA SER A 78 0.10 0.16 4.91
C SER A 78 -0.60 -0.28 6.20
N MET A 79 -0.18 0.24 7.36
CA MET A 79 -0.80 -0.06 8.66
C MET A 79 -2.25 0.47 8.76
N ASP A 80 -2.52 1.66 8.22
CA ASP A 80 -3.87 2.24 8.20
C ASP A 80 -4.87 1.32 7.48
N ASN A 81 -4.48 0.81 6.31
CA ASN A 81 -5.30 -0.13 5.54
C ASN A 81 -5.59 -1.43 6.32
N VAL A 82 -4.58 -2.03 6.95
CA VAL A 82 -4.74 -3.26 7.75
C VAL A 82 -5.63 -3.03 8.96
N PHE A 83 -5.51 -1.87 9.61
CA PHE A 83 -6.34 -1.51 10.76
C PHE A 83 -7.83 -1.48 10.41
N VAL A 84 -8.19 -0.82 9.29
CA VAL A 84 -9.58 -0.77 8.81
C VAL A 84 -10.13 -2.18 8.58
N PHE A 85 -9.37 -3.08 7.95
CA PHE A 85 -9.78 -4.47 7.75
C PHE A 85 -9.95 -5.23 9.07
N ALA A 86 -9.04 -5.05 10.04
CA ALA A 86 -9.11 -5.71 11.34
C ALA A 86 -10.38 -5.29 12.12
N VAL A 87 -10.71 -3.99 12.11
CA VAL A 87 -11.92 -3.46 12.74
C VAL A 87 -13.18 -4.02 12.06
N LEU A 88 -13.22 -4.03 10.72
CA LEU A 88 -14.36 -4.59 9.98
C LEU A 88 -14.56 -6.08 10.25
N PHE A 89 -13.49 -6.88 10.22
CA PHE A 89 -13.58 -8.31 10.53
C PHE A 89 -13.98 -8.59 11.97
N GLY A 90 -13.53 -7.76 12.91
CA GLY A 90 -13.96 -7.81 14.31
C GLY A 90 -15.44 -7.48 14.47
N TYR A 91 -15.90 -6.38 13.87
CA TYR A 91 -17.30 -5.93 13.93
C TYR A 91 -18.27 -6.97 13.35
N PHE A 92 -17.93 -7.58 12.21
CA PHE A 92 -18.76 -8.59 11.54
C PHE A 92 -18.48 -10.03 12.01
N ALA A 93 -17.61 -10.24 13.00
CA ALA A 93 -17.22 -11.55 13.52
C ALA A 93 -16.85 -12.57 12.41
N VAL A 94 -16.08 -12.11 11.42
CA VAL A 94 -15.76 -12.87 10.21
C VAL A 94 -14.86 -14.09 10.55
N PRO A 95 -15.28 -15.33 10.25
CA PRO A 95 -14.46 -16.52 10.48
C PRO A 95 -13.13 -16.46 9.69
N PRO A 96 -12.00 -16.93 10.26
CA PRO A 96 -10.67 -16.85 9.64
C PRO A 96 -10.58 -17.44 8.22
N ALA A 97 -11.39 -18.47 7.93
CA ALA A 97 -11.44 -19.10 6.60
C ALA A 97 -11.88 -18.15 5.49
N TYR A 98 -12.68 -17.12 5.81
CA TYR A 98 -13.18 -16.15 4.84
C TYR A 98 -12.38 -14.85 4.79
N GLN A 99 -11.53 -14.58 5.80
CA GLN A 99 -10.78 -13.33 5.89
C GLN A 99 -9.89 -13.09 4.67
N HIS A 100 -9.18 -14.12 4.16
CA HIS A 100 -8.34 -13.97 2.96
C HIS A 100 -9.16 -13.59 1.72
N ARG A 101 -10.35 -14.18 1.55
CA ARG A 101 -11.23 -13.88 0.42
C ARG A 101 -11.80 -12.47 0.53
N LEU A 102 -12.16 -12.04 1.73
CA LEU A 102 -12.66 -10.68 1.96
C LEU A 102 -11.55 -9.63 1.84
N LEU A 103 -10.33 -9.93 2.31
CA LEU A 103 -9.14 -9.10 2.09
C LEU A 103 -8.89 -8.91 0.60
N PHE A 104 -8.95 -9.98 -0.19
CA PHE A 104 -8.77 -9.91 -1.64
C PHE A 104 -9.77 -8.96 -2.31
N TRP A 105 -11.07 -9.16 -2.08
CA TRP A 105 -12.10 -8.30 -2.67
C TRP A 105 -12.04 -6.87 -2.11
N GLY A 106 -11.66 -6.72 -0.84
CA GLY A 106 -11.48 -5.43 -0.18
C GLY A 106 -10.32 -4.63 -0.78
N VAL A 107 -9.15 -5.24 -0.98
CA VAL A 107 -7.99 -4.58 -1.60
C VAL A 107 -8.29 -4.22 -3.05
N LEU A 108 -8.90 -5.12 -3.82
CA LEU A 108 -9.29 -4.82 -5.21
C LEU A 108 -10.26 -3.63 -5.26
N GLY A 109 -11.29 -3.64 -4.40
CA GLY A 109 -12.23 -2.52 -4.27
C GLY A 109 -11.52 -1.23 -3.86
N ALA A 110 -10.64 -1.28 -2.86
CA ALA A 110 -9.89 -0.12 -2.38
C ALA A 110 -9.01 0.50 -3.49
N ILE A 111 -8.33 -0.32 -4.29
CA ILE A 111 -7.54 0.16 -5.43
C ILE A 111 -8.44 0.86 -6.46
N VAL A 112 -9.59 0.27 -6.80
CA VAL A 112 -10.55 0.86 -7.75
C VAL A 112 -11.10 2.18 -7.21
N PHE A 113 -11.58 2.21 -5.96
CA PHE A 113 -12.07 3.44 -5.34
C PHE A 113 -10.97 4.50 -5.25
N ARG A 114 -9.74 4.11 -4.90
CA ARG A 114 -8.59 5.02 -4.88
C ARG A 114 -8.31 5.60 -6.27
N ALA A 115 -8.33 4.79 -7.34
CA ALA A 115 -8.16 5.27 -8.70
C ALA A 115 -9.28 6.25 -9.11
N ILE A 116 -10.53 5.94 -8.78
CA ILE A 116 -11.69 6.81 -9.01
C ILE A 116 -11.52 8.13 -8.26
N PHE A 117 -11.14 8.10 -6.98
CA PHE A 117 -10.94 9.31 -6.19
C PHE A 117 -9.77 10.16 -6.68
N ILE A 118 -8.70 9.55 -7.18
CA ILE A 118 -7.58 10.30 -7.77
C ILE A 118 -8.05 11.03 -9.04
N VAL A 119 -8.66 10.30 -10.00
CA VAL A 119 -9.11 10.88 -11.27
C VAL A 119 -10.27 11.86 -11.08
N GLY A 120 -11.22 11.54 -10.20
CA GLY A 120 -12.31 12.44 -9.85
C GLY A 120 -11.83 13.66 -9.07
N GLY A 121 -10.85 13.47 -8.18
CA GLY A 121 -10.22 14.52 -7.39
C GLY A 121 -9.48 15.54 -8.26
N THR A 122 -8.78 15.11 -9.31
CA THR A 122 -8.14 16.04 -10.24
C THR A 122 -9.15 16.93 -10.97
N VAL A 123 -10.30 16.36 -11.39
CA VAL A 123 -11.37 17.12 -12.05
C VAL A 123 -12.05 18.12 -11.09
N LEU A 124 -12.20 17.74 -9.81
CA LEU A 124 -12.73 18.64 -8.77
C LEU A 124 -11.74 19.77 -8.42
N LEU A 125 -10.45 19.48 -8.34
CA LEU A 125 -9.39 20.47 -8.06
C LEU A 125 -9.27 21.50 -9.18
N ASP A 126 -9.41 21.09 -10.44
CA ASP A 126 -9.44 21.99 -11.60
C ASP A 126 -10.66 22.93 -11.60
N SER A 127 -11.76 22.53 -10.93
CA SER A 127 -13.01 23.30 -10.89
C SER A 127 -13.13 24.25 -9.68
N PHE A 128 -12.39 24.00 -8.59
CA PHE A 128 -12.53 24.74 -7.33
C PHE A 128 -11.19 25.25 -6.78
N HIS A 129 -10.73 26.41 -7.27
CA HIS A 129 -9.65 27.18 -6.63
C HIS A 129 -9.94 27.61 -5.16
N VAL A 130 -11.20 27.52 -4.71
CA VAL A 130 -11.63 27.95 -3.37
C VAL A 130 -11.36 26.90 -2.28
N VAL A 131 -11.23 25.61 -2.62
CA VAL A 131 -11.08 24.53 -1.62
C VAL A 131 -9.64 24.45 -1.08
N ILE A 132 -8.63 24.80 -1.88
CA ILE A 132 -7.22 24.84 -1.45
C ILE A 132 -7.00 25.85 -0.31
N TYR A 133 -7.80 26.93 -0.26
CA TYR A 133 -7.70 27.93 0.82
C TYR A 133 -8.31 27.45 2.14
N PHE A 134 -9.20 26.44 2.11
CA PHE A 134 -9.84 25.86 3.30
C PHE A 134 -9.17 24.57 3.79
N PHE A 135 -8.46 23.86 2.90
CA PHE A 135 -7.82 22.57 3.16
C PHE A 135 -6.28 22.63 3.07
N GLY A 136 -5.69 23.81 3.31
CA GLY A 136 -4.23 24.02 3.33
C GLY A 136 -3.46 22.92 4.06
#